data_AF-A0A9Q6VNW0-F1
#
_entry.id   AF-A0A9Q6VNW0-F1
#
_cell.length_a   1.000
_cell.length_b   1.000
_cell.length_c   1.000
_cell.angle_alpha   90.00
_cell.angle_beta   90.00
_cell.angle_gamma   90.00
#
_symmetry.space_group_name_H-M   'P 1'
#
loop_
_entity.id
_entity.type
_entity.pdbx_description
1 polymer ?
#
loop_
_entity_poly.entity_id
_entity_poly.type
_entity_poly.pdbx_seq_one_letter_code
_entity_poly.pdbx_strand_id
1 'polypeptide(L)'
;MFRLNDAVRRYQAQHQSQPESRRVAASVATLSPRARPETTRVVATVAAVATPPLDPALLARLIEQLREEGALLQHQENALLIRPTHWRQVDRLSPHWKALLLFLQTNENGDDDDLD
;
A
#
# COMPACT_ATOMS: atom_id res chain seq x y z
N MET A 1 15.06 -29.78 -16.45
CA MET A 1 13.78 -29.04 -16.63
C MET A 1 13.52 -28.24 -15.34
N PHE A 2 13.50 -26.91 -15.40
CA PHE A 2 13.31 -26.06 -14.23
C PHE A 2 11.85 -26.10 -13.78
N ARG A 3 11.59 -26.50 -12.52
CA ARG A 3 10.25 -26.61 -11.95
C ARG A 3 10.07 -25.47 -10.95
N LEU A 4 9.40 -24.40 -11.37
CA LEU A 4 9.21 -23.18 -10.58
C LEU A 4 8.64 -23.49 -9.18
N ASN A 5 7.64 -24.37 -9.10
CA ASN A 5 7.05 -24.80 -7.82
C ASN A 5 8.06 -25.47 -6.88
N ASP A 6 9.02 -26.21 -7.44
CA ASP A 6 10.05 -26.90 -6.65
C ASP A 6 11.12 -25.91 -6.15
N ALA A 7 11.45 -24.90 -6.96
CA ALA A 7 12.32 -23.79 -6.55
C ALA A 7 11.69 -22.93 -5.45
N VAL A 8 10.40 -22.60 -5.57
CA VAL A 8 9.65 -21.83 -4.57
C VAL A 8 9.57 -22.60 -3.24
N ARG A 9 9.27 -23.90 -3.28
CA ARG A 9 9.26 -24.75 -2.09
C ARG A 9 10.62 -24.80 -1.38
N ARG A 10 11.71 -24.94 -2.15
CA ARG A 10 13.08 -24.97 -1.58
C ARG A 10 13.47 -23.63 -0.98
N TYR A 11 13.13 -22.52 -1.64
CA TYR A 11 13.37 -21.18 -1.11
C TYR A 11 12.61 -20.97 0.21
N GLN A 12 11.33 -21.31 0.26
CA GLN A 12 10.54 -21.21 1.50
C GLN A 12 11.10 -22.10 2.62
N ALA A 13 11.52 -23.33 2.31
CA ALA A 13 12.12 -24.22 3.30
C ALA A 13 13.47 -23.70 3.84
N GLN A 14 14.28 -23.05 2.99
CA GLN A 14 15.56 -22.46 3.39
C GLN A 14 15.39 -21.15 4.18
N HIS A 15 14.32 -20.40 3.92
CA HIS A 15 14.04 -19.09 4.51
C HIS A 15 12.87 -19.13 5.51
N GLN A 16 12.49 -20.31 6.00
CA GLN A 16 11.65 -20.42 7.19
C GLN A 16 12.49 -19.97 8.40
N SER A 17 12.51 -18.66 8.63
CA SER A 17 12.92 -18.10 9.91
C SER A 17 12.11 -18.80 11.00
N GLN A 18 12.81 -19.34 11.99
CA GLN A 18 12.15 -19.82 13.21
C GLN A 18 11.16 -18.75 13.65
N PRO A 19 9.90 -19.11 13.96
CA PRO A 19 8.99 -18.14 14.56
C PRO A 19 9.67 -17.69 15.84
N GLU A 20 10.19 -16.46 15.84
CA GLU A 20 10.65 -15.81 17.06
C GLU A 20 9.51 -15.96 18.04
N SER A 21 9.77 -16.76 19.08
CA SER A 21 8.82 -17.03 20.14
C SER A 21 8.69 -15.75 20.96
N ARG A 22 7.97 -14.77 20.39
CA ARG A 22 7.62 -13.52 21.03
C ARG A 22 6.60 -13.88 22.10
N ARG A 23 7.10 -14.28 23.27
CA ARG A 23 6.29 -14.47 24.48
C ARG A 23 5.72 -13.11 24.85
N VAL A 24 4.52 -12.82 24.36
CA VAL A 24 3.72 -11.67 24.79
C VAL A 24 3.06 -12.09 26.09
N ALA A 25 3.49 -11.51 27.21
CA ALA A 25 2.77 -11.65 28.48
C ALA A 25 1.46 -10.85 28.37
N ALA A 26 0.37 -11.53 28.05
CA ALA A 26 -0.97 -10.95 28.13
C ALA A 26 -1.42 -10.98 29.59
N SER A 27 -1.21 -9.88 30.32
CA SER A 27 -1.91 -9.65 31.59
C SER A 27 -3.36 -9.31 31.28
N VAL A 28 -4.23 -10.32 31.32
CA VAL A 28 -5.68 -10.17 31.29
C VAL A 28 -6.16 -10.03 32.73
N ALA A 29 -6.60 -8.82 33.11
CA ALA A 29 -7.37 -8.65 34.33
C ALA A 29 -8.75 -9.29 34.12
N THR A 30 -8.96 -10.46 34.73
CA THR A 30 -10.28 -11.09 34.81
C THR A 30 -11.18 -10.26 35.72
N LEU A 31 -12.03 -9.43 35.11
CA LEU A 31 -13.25 -8.96 35.75
C LEU A 31 -14.43 -9.69 35.12
N SER A 32 -15.06 -10.55 35.91
CA SER A 32 -16.36 -11.13 35.62
C SER A 32 -17.00 -11.59 36.92
N PRO A 33 -18.35 -11.72 37.03
CA PRO A 33 -19.36 -11.43 36.00
C PRO A 33 -20.60 -10.66 36.53
N ARG A 34 -21.45 -10.27 35.56
CA ARG A 34 -22.94 -10.25 35.62
C ARG A 34 -23.61 -8.88 35.83
N ALA A 35 -24.25 -8.37 34.78
CA ALA A 35 -25.71 -8.24 34.72
C ALA A 35 -26.20 -7.75 33.33
N ARG A 36 -27.14 -8.52 32.78
CA ARG A 36 -28.16 -8.21 31.76
C ARG A 36 -27.78 -8.33 30.26
N PRO A 37 -28.58 -9.08 29.48
CA PRO A 37 -28.47 -9.15 28.03
C PRO A 37 -29.37 -8.08 27.42
N GLU A 38 -28.80 -7.10 26.72
CA GLU A 38 -29.58 -6.33 25.75
C GLU A 38 -28.65 -5.69 24.72
N THR A 39 -28.70 -6.27 23.52
CA THR A 39 -28.71 -5.55 22.24
C THR A 39 -27.67 -4.44 22.06
N THR A 40 -26.43 -4.81 21.71
CA THR A 40 -25.66 -3.98 20.77
C THR A 40 -24.62 -4.84 20.06
N ARG A 41 -24.89 -5.20 18.80
CA ARG A 41 -23.84 -5.58 17.85
C ARG A 41 -22.96 -4.35 17.65
N VAL A 42 -21.97 -4.17 18.52
CA VAL A 42 -20.85 -3.28 18.24
C VAL A 42 -19.95 -4.03 17.29
N VAL A 43 -20.23 -3.88 16.00
CA VAL A 43 -19.29 -4.23 14.94
C VAL A 43 -18.02 -3.45 15.24
N ALA A 44 -16.91 -4.17 15.46
CA ALA A 44 -15.61 -3.57 15.62
C ALA A 44 -15.35 -2.69 14.40
N THR A 45 -15.47 -1.38 14.58
CA THR A 45 -15.02 -0.38 13.62
C THR A 45 -13.53 -0.61 13.49
N VAL A 46 -13.13 -1.34 12.45
CA VAL A 46 -11.75 -1.43 12.02
C VAL A 46 -11.30 0.00 11.84
N ALA A 47 -10.49 0.48 12.78
CA ALA A 47 -9.86 1.79 12.69
C ALA A 47 -9.06 1.76 11.40
N ALA A 48 -9.63 2.33 10.34
CA ALA A 48 -8.93 2.60 9.12
C ALA A 48 -7.67 3.36 9.55
N VAL A 49 -6.51 2.71 9.39
CA VAL A 49 -5.22 3.34 9.53
C VAL A 49 -5.19 4.43 8.47
N ALA A 50 -5.67 5.61 8.86
CA ALA A 50 -5.68 6.80 8.05
C ALA A 50 -4.21 7.23 7.96
N THR A 51 -3.50 6.69 6.97
CA THR A 51 -2.34 7.40 6.46
C THR A 51 -2.88 8.76 6.05
N PRO A 52 -2.40 9.87 6.64
CA PRO A 52 -2.91 11.19 6.31
C PRO A 52 -2.87 11.34 4.79
N PRO A 53 -3.97 11.78 4.14
CA PRO A 53 -3.94 11.99 2.71
C PRO A 53 -2.82 12.99 2.40
N LEU A 54 -1.90 12.60 1.52
CA LEU A 54 -0.84 13.49 1.08
C LEU A 54 -1.48 14.63 0.27
N ASP A 55 -1.06 15.86 0.52
CA ASP A 55 -1.57 17.04 -0.18
C ASP A 55 -1.41 16.87 -1.70
N PRO A 56 -2.50 17.02 -2.50
CA PRO A 56 -2.44 16.98 -3.95
C PRO A 56 -1.37 17.89 -4.56
N ALA A 57 -1.10 19.06 -3.96
CA ALA A 57 -0.06 19.96 -4.44
C ALA A 57 1.36 19.37 -4.30
N LEU A 58 1.58 18.56 -3.25
CA LEU A 58 2.85 17.85 -3.07
C LEU A 58 2.99 16.69 -4.06
N LEU A 59 1.88 16.00 -4.39
CA LEU A 59 1.87 14.94 -5.40
C LEU A 59 2.17 15.50 -6.80
N ALA A 60 1.54 16.61 -7.17
CA ALA A 60 1.81 17.30 -8.44
C ALA A 60 3.29 17.69 -8.56
N ARG A 61 3.85 18.32 -7.53
CA ARG A 61 5.28 18.67 -7.49
C ARG A 61 6.19 17.46 -7.57
N LEU A 62 5.84 16.35 -6.91
CA LEU A 62 6.62 15.11 -7.00
C LEU A 62 6.60 14.57 -8.44
N ILE A 63 5.45 14.58 -9.11
CA ILE A 63 5.33 14.12 -10.50
C ILE A 63 6.14 15.03 -11.44
N GLU A 64 6.04 16.34 -11.30
CA GLU A 64 6.83 17.31 -12.08
C GLU A 64 8.34 17.06 -11.91
N GLN A 65 8.81 16.97 -10.66
CA GLN A 65 10.23 16.68 -10.38
C GLN A 65 10.69 15.36 -11.01
N LEU A 66 9.87 14.30 -10.93
CA LEU A 66 10.20 13.02 -11.55
C LEU A 66 10.28 13.13 -13.08
N ARG A 67 9.36 13.87 -13.71
CA ARG A 67 9.36 14.12 -15.16
C ARG A 67 10.56 14.97 -15.59
N GLU A 68 10.91 16.00 -14.83
CA GLU A 68 12.12 16.82 -15.03
C GLU A 68 13.41 15.98 -14.93
N GLU A 69 13.45 15.03 -14.00
CA GLU A 69 14.54 14.05 -13.87
C GLU A 69 14.48 12.93 -14.95
N GLY A 70 13.55 13.03 -15.91
CA GLY A 70 13.41 12.13 -17.06
C GLY A 70 12.64 10.84 -16.79
N ALA A 71 12.02 10.67 -15.62
CA ALA A 71 11.16 9.53 -15.35
C ALA A 71 9.83 9.65 -16.10
N LEU A 72 9.34 8.54 -16.65
CA LEU A 72 7.98 8.48 -17.18
C LEU A 72 7.04 7.90 -16.12
N LEU A 73 5.93 8.58 -15.90
CA LEU A 73 4.84 8.14 -15.04
C LEU A 73 3.56 8.17 -15.85
N GLN A 74 2.85 7.05 -15.89
CA GLN A 74 1.59 6.89 -16.59
C GLN A 74 0.61 6.11 -15.72
N HIS A 75 -0.66 6.44 -15.86
CA HIS A 75 -1.74 5.66 -15.30
C HIS A 75 -2.37 4.77 -16.37
N GLN A 76 -2.65 3.51 -16.04
CA GLN A 76 -3.43 2.61 -16.89
C GLN A 76 -4.39 1.82 -16.01
N GLU A 77 -5.71 2.07 -16.13
CA GLU A 77 -6.78 1.43 -15.35
C GLU A 77 -6.63 1.56 -13.83
N ASN A 78 -5.96 0.60 -13.18
CA ASN A 78 -5.65 0.59 -11.74
C ASN A 78 -4.15 0.35 -11.49
N ALA A 79 -3.34 0.53 -12.52
CA ALA A 79 -1.90 0.37 -12.49
C ALA A 79 -1.20 1.73 -12.64
N LEU A 80 -0.17 1.93 -11.81
CA LEU A 80 0.78 3.02 -11.96
C LEU A 80 2.00 2.46 -12.70
N LEU A 81 2.17 2.86 -13.95
CA LEU A 81 3.30 2.47 -14.79
C LEU A 81 4.41 3.51 -14.66
N ILE A 82 5.61 3.05 -14.34
CA ILE A 82 6.76 3.93 -14.08
C ILE A 82 7.95 3.43 -14.87
N ARG A 83 8.55 4.31 -15.66
CA ARG A 83 9.87 4.11 -16.27
C ARG A 83 10.88 5.03 -15.58
N PRO A 84 11.51 4.57 -14.48
CA PRO A 84 12.49 5.38 -13.77
C PRO A 84 13.79 5.46 -14.59
N THR A 85 14.51 6.58 -14.47
CA THR A 85 15.87 6.74 -14.97
C THR A 85 16.89 6.22 -13.95
N HIS A 86 16.56 6.32 -12.65
CA HIS A 86 17.41 5.90 -11.55
C HIS A 86 16.60 5.24 -10.43
N TRP A 87 17.18 4.26 -9.72
CA TRP A 87 16.47 3.49 -8.69
C TRP A 87 15.97 4.34 -7.51
N ARG A 88 16.68 5.43 -7.18
CA ARG A 88 16.28 6.37 -6.13
C ARG A 88 14.91 7.00 -6.38
N GLN A 89 14.45 7.08 -7.63
CA GLN A 89 13.12 7.58 -7.97
C GLN A 89 12.03 6.61 -7.48
N VAL A 90 12.29 5.30 -7.58
CA VAL A 90 11.39 4.26 -7.06
C VAL A 90 11.31 4.36 -5.55
N ASP A 91 12.44 4.57 -4.85
CA ASP A 91 12.46 4.72 -3.40
C ASP A 91 11.64 5.94 -2.92
N ARG A 92 11.72 7.07 -3.64
CA ARG A 92 10.94 8.28 -3.34
C ARG A 92 9.44 8.09 -3.58
N LEU A 93 9.08 7.32 -4.61
CA LEU A 93 7.69 7.08 -4.98
C LEU A 93 7.03 5.99 -4.13
N SER A 94 7.80 5.01 -3.66
CA SER A 94 7.29 3.81 -2.97
C SER A 94 6.41 4.10 -1.74
N PRO A 95 6.65 5.13 -0.91
CA PRO A 95 5.72 5.46 0.18
C PRO A 95 4.39 6.05 -0.29
N HIS A 96 4.34 6.60 -1.51
CA HIS A 96 3.25 7.45 -2.00
C HIS A 96 2.51 6.86 -3.22
N TRP A 97 2.84 5.64 -3.65
CA TRP A 97 2.32 5.07 -4.90
C TRP A 97 0.78 5.03 -4.97
N LYS A 98 0.09 4.76 -3.84
CA LYS A 98 -1.39 4.76 -3.81
C LYS A 98 -1.98 6.15 -3.97
N ALA A 99 -1.35 7.14 -3.35
CA ALA A 99 -1.77 8.52 -3.44
C ALA A 99 -1.55 9.06 -4.86
N LEU A 100 -0.42 8.68 -5.48
CA LEU A 100 -0.13 8.99 -6.88
C LEU A 100 -1.13 8.34 -7.84
N LEU A 101 -1.45 7.05 -7.65
CA LEU A 101 -2.43 6.36 -8.47
C LEU A 101 -3.80 7.05 -8.41
N LEU A 102 -4.28 7.37 -7.20
CA LEU A 102 -5.56 8.08 -7.01
C LEU A 102 -5.53 9.49 -7.62
N PHE A 103 -4.41 10.20 -7.47
CA PHE A 103 -4.21 11.53 -8.04
C PHE A 103 -4.27 11.49 -9.57
N LEU A 104 -3.57 10.55 -10.21
CA LEU A 104 -3.60 10.42 -11.66
C LEU A 104 -4.98 9.99 -12.17
N GLN A 105 -5.66 9.06 -11.49
CA GLN A 105 -7.04 8.68 -11.83
C GLN A 105 -8.02 9.86 -11.78
N THR A 106 -7.80 10.80 -10.88
CA THR A 106 -8.70 11.95 -10.68
C THR A 106 -8.38 13.11 -11.63
N ASN A 107 -7.13 13.24 -12.07
CA ASN A 107 -6.67 14.40 -12.85
C ASN A 107 -6.31 14.07 -14.31
N GLU A 108 -5.88 12.85 -14.64
CA GLU A 108 -5.45 12.43 -15.99
C GLU A 108 -6.64 11.92 -16.83
N ASN A 109 -7.71 11.44 -16.20
CA ASN A 109 -8.98 11.07 -16.85
C ASN A 109 -9.73 12.24 -17.53
N GLY A 110 -9.17 13.46 -17.54
CA GLY A 110 -9.77 14.65 -18.17
C GLY A 110 -9.10 15.11 -19.47
N ASP A 111 -7.96 14.53 -19.87
CA ASP A 111 -7.19 14.98 -21.05
C ASP A 111 -7.44 14.12 -22.31
N ASP A 112 -8.17 13.00 -22.20
CA ASP A 112 -8.47 12.11 -23.33
C ASP A 112 -9.69 12.54 -24.18
N ASP A 113 -10.36 13.65 -23.83
CA ASP A 113 -11.57 14.12 -24.55
C ASP A 113 -11.30 15.15 -25.68
N ASP A 114 -10.04 15.52 -25.96
CA ASP A 114 -9.69 16.54 -26.98
C ASP A 114 -9.06 15.93 -28.26
N LEU A 115 -9.69 14.91 -28.83
CA LEU A 115 -9.46 14.50 -30.23
C LEU A 115 -10.80 14.24 -30.94
N ASP A 116 -11.46 15.31 -31.39
CA ASP A 116 -12.47 15.29 -32.45
C ASP A 116 -12.14 16.34 -33.52
#